data_AF-A0A1Q3E8F7-F1
#
_entry.id   AF-A0A1Q3E8F7-F1
#
_cell.length_a   1.000
_cell.length_b   1.000
_cell.length_c   1.000
_cell.angle_alpha   90.00
_cell.angle_beta   90.00
_cell.angle_gamma   90.00
#
_symmetry.space_group_name_H-M   'P 1'
#
loop_
_entity.id
_entity.type
_entity.pdbx_description
1 polymer ?
#
loop_
_entity_poly.entity_id
_entity_poly.type
_entity_poly.pdbx_seq_one_letter_code
_entity_poly.pdbx_strand_id
1 'polypeptide(L)'
;MMPLDQLKVYQGPTSSIPPESGCQWISNLHWCALAANGQQPGWDSKEVHAPHMREFSIQERIQELNTTAILNILTLPVLEVLRVKAAGRDRLRDSIIGLLDRSMCILTELCLDIPDLTAPIMNTILIHTPQLVRLRITSKKLLPNFVEDWIYDPKTHADNPCILQHLEQLDLGRSTFTPGAEIALLQMVQSRWEIPEKMTVEKYFGGPAVHSIVRLRSIQVPYKFQRTKRSQKKILRVWKEEGLEIQFGPGSQNRL
;
A
#
# COMPACT_ATOMS: atom_id res chain seq x y z
N MET A 1 -8.10 26.42 26.53
CA MET A 1 -7.27 26.64 25.32
C MET A 1 -5.94 25.94 25.56
N MET A 2 -5.64 24.90 24.80
CA MET A 2 -4.31 24.27 24.85
C MET A 2 -3.36 25.01 23.88
N PRO A 3 -2.04 25.07 24.17
CA PRO A 3 -1.09 25.83 23.37
C PRO A 3 -0.88 25.19 21.99
N LEU A 4 -0.72 26.02 20.97
CA LEU A 4 -0.55 25.70 19.54
C LEU A 4 0.78 24.98 19.19
N ASP A 5 1.59 24.56 20.15
CA ASP A 5 3.00 24.22 19.94
C ASP A 5 3.30 22.73 19.65
N GLN A 6 2.32 21.90 19.29
CA GLN A 6 2.57 20.45 19.08
C GLN A 6 1.99 19.84 17.80
N LEU A 7 1.85 20.61 16.72
CA LEU A 7 1.67 20.06 15.37
C LEU A 7 2.96 20.21 14.57
N LYS A 8 3.86 19.22 14.69
CA LYS A 8 4.97 19.07 13.76
C LYS A 8 4.43 18.53 12.43
N VAL A 9 3.98 19.44 11.56
CA VAL A 9 3.88 19.13 10.12
C VAL A 9 5.28 18.72 9.67
N TYR A 10 5.43 17.50 9.17
CA TYR A 10 6.70 17.03 8.62
C TYR A 10 7.08 17.94 7.45
N GLN A 11 8.03 18.85 7.69
CA GLN A 11 8.75 19.54 6.64
C GLN A 11 9.75 18.56 6.06
N GLY A 12 9.32 17.82 5.04
CA GLY A 12 10.27 17.15 4.14
C GLY A 12 11.19 18.19 3.49
N PRO A 13 12.29 17.75 2.83
CA PRO A 13 13.20 18.67 2.16
C PRO A 13 12.41 19.60 1.23
N THR A 14 12.61 20.90 1.42
CA THR A 14 11.94 22.05 0.77
C THR A 14 12.12 22.12 -0.75
N SER A 15 12.73 21.12 -1.37
CA SER A 15 13.23 21.17 -2.74
C SER A 15 12.19 20.90 -3.82
N SER A 16 10.90 20.69 -3.49
CA SER A 16 9.85 20.39 -4.48
C SER A 16 8.62 21.29 -4.44
N ILE A 17 8.61 22.32 -3.58
CA ILE A 17 7.48 23.26 -3.48
C ILE A 17 7.91 24.60 -4.10
N PRO A 18 7.35 25.01 -5.26
CA PRO A 18 7.59 26.34 -5.82
C PRO A 18 7.20 27.40 -4.77
N PRO A 19 8.03 28.44 -4.53
CA PRO A 19 7.80 29.44 -3.47
C PRO A 19 6.43 30.11 -3.53
N GLU A 20 5.92 30.32 -4.75
CA GLU A 20 4.63 30.98 -5.02
C GLU A 20 3.43 30.06 -4.71
N SER A 21 3.60 28.74 -4.82
CA SER A 21 2.59 27.74 -4.48
C SER A 21 2.65 27.33 -3.01
N GLY A 22 3.78 27.57 -2.34
CA GLY A 22 4.05 27.13 -0.97
C GLY A 22 3.15 27.77 0.10
N CYS A 23 2.83 29.05 -0.01
CA CYS A 23 1.93 29.73 0.94
C CYS A 23 0.48 29.24 0.84
N GLN A 24 0.03 28.94 -0.38
CA GLN A 24 -1.31 28.39 -0.63
C GLN A 24 -1.37 26.91 -0.21
N TRP A 25 -0.29 26.16 -0.41
CA TRP A 25 -0.12 24.79 0.06
C TRP A 25 -0.07 24.67 1.58
N ILE A 26 0.72 25.52 2.25
CA ILE A 26 0.80 25.59 3.70
C ILE A 26 -0.56 26.00 4.28
N SER A 27 -1.25 26.94 3.63
CA SER A 27 -2.63 27.28 3.99
C SER A 27 -3.53 26.06 3.82
N ASN A 28 -3.57 25.40 2.67
CA ASN A 28 -4.41 24.21 2.44
C ASN A 28 -4.10 23.05 3.40
N LEU A 29 -2.83 22.82 3.75
CA LEU A 29 -2.41 21.83 4.75
C LEU A 29 -2.78 22.25 6.18
N HIS A 30 -2.63 23.53 6.53
CA HIS A 30 -3.10 24.11 7.79
C HIS A 30 -4.63 24.00 7.90
N TRP A 31 -5.33 24.17 6.78
CA TRP A 31 -6.77 23.96 6.63
C TRP A 31 -7.16 22.47 6.76
N CYS A 32 -6.39 21.53 6.19
CA CYS A 32 -6.58 20.09 6.42
C CYS A 32 -6.33 19.69 7.89
N ALA A 33 -5.34 20.31 8.55
CA ALA A 33 -5.04 20.09 9.96
C ALA A 33 -6.11 20.68 10.90
N LEU A 34 -6.68 21.85 10.56
CA LEU A 34 -7.83 22.42 11.27
C LEU A 34 -9.08 21.57 11.11
N ALA A 35 -9.31 21.02 9.92
CA ALA A 35 -10.45 20.15 9.65
C ALA A 35 -10.32 18.73 10.19
N ALA A 36 -9.10 18.22 10.41
CA ALA A 36 -8.88 16.97 11.13
C ALA A 36 -9.53 16.95 12.53
N ASN A 37 -9.78 18.13 13.11
CA ASN A 37 -10.25 18.33 14.48
C ASN A 37 -11.71 18.82 14.60
N GLY A 38 -12.49 18.91 13.51
CA GLY A 38 -13.92 19.27 13.57
C GLY A 38 -14.69 19.00 12.28
N GLN A 39 -16.00 18.74 12.37
CA GLN A 39 -16.88 18.67 11.19
C GLN A 39 -16.94 20.03 10.50
N GLN A 40 -16.60 20.07 9.21
CA GLN A 40 -16.59 21.30 8.42
C GLN A 40 -17.66 21.22 7.32
N PRO A 41 -18.81 21.89 7.46
CA PRO A 41 -19.79 21.99 6.38
C PRO A 41 -19.18 22.75 5.18
N GLY A 42 -19.38 22.24 3.95
CA GLY A 42 -19.00 22.92 2.70
C GLY A 42 -17.78 22.36 1.94
N TRP A 43 -17.24 21.21 2.36
CA TRP A 43 -16.08 20.57 1.71
C TRP A 43 -16.34 20.08 0.28
N ASP A 44 -17.58 19.70 -0.03
CA ASP A 44 -17.96 19.08 -1.31
C ASP A 44 -17.81 20.02 -2.53
N SER A 45 -17.51 21.31 -2.30
CA SER A 45 -17.41 22.34 -3.34
C SER A 45 -15.98 22.81 -3.64
N LYS A 46 -14.98 22.28 -2.93
CA LYS A 46 -13.58 22.70 -3.11
C LYS A 46 -12.82 21.68 -3.94
N GLU A 47 -12.02 22.17 -4.88
CA GLU A 47 -11.05 21.38 -5.62
C GLU A 47 -9.65 21.93 -5.36
N VAL A 48 -8.73 21.05 -4.99
CA VAL A 48 -7.32 21.35 -4.72
C VAL A 48 -6.49 20.61 -5.75
N HIS A 49 -5.92 21.36 -6.69
CA HIS A 49 -5.05 20.84 -7.72
C HIS A 49 -3.58 21.01 -7.32
N ALA A 50 -2.80 19.93 -7.35
CA ALA A 50 -1.36 19.97 -7.09
C ALA A 50 -0.58 19.18 -8.16
N PRO A 51 -0.21 19.84 -9.27
CA PRO A 51 0.32 19.19 -10.48
C PRO A 51 1.73 18.62 -10.31
N HIS A 52 2.44 18.97 -9.24
CA HIS A 52 3.83 18.55 -8.99
C HIS A 52 3.98 17.64 -7.77
N MET A 53 2.89 17.31 -7.08
CA MET A 53 2.93 16.47 -5.89
C MET A 53 3.11 15.00 -6.29
N ARG A 54 4.28 14.44 -5.96
CA ARG A 54 4.61 13.02 -6.17
C ARG A 54 4.30 12.13 -4.97
N GLU A 55 4.24 12.71 -3.78
CA GLU A 55 3.95 11.97 -2.54
C GLU A 55 2.85 12.65 -1.73
N PHE A 56 1.85 11.88 -1.31
CA PHE A 56 0.80 12.34 -0.42
C PHE A 56 0.64 11.41 0.79
N SER A 57 0.56 11.99 1.98
CA SER A 57 0.54 11.21 3.21
C SER A 57 -0.38 11.80 4.29
N ILE A 58 -1.30 10.98 4.80
CA ILE A 58 -2.06 11.20 6.03
C ILE A 58 -1.55 10.19 7.06
N GLN A 59 -0.71 10.62 8.00
CA GLN A 59 -0.05 9.72 8.98
C GLN A 59 -0.65 9.76 10.37
N GLU A 60 -1.43 10.78 10.67
CA GLU A 60 -2.18 10.88 11.90
C GLU A 60 -3.51 10.16 11.76
N ARG A 61 -3.97 9.55 12.85
CA ARG A 61 -5.25 8.84 12.86
C ARG A 61 -6.38 9.84 13.02
N ILE A 62 -6.74 10.50 11.91
CA ILE A 62 -7.85 11.44 11.85
C ILE A 62 -9.18 10.71 11.63
N GLN A 63 -10.30 11.42 11.86
CA GLN A 63 -11.62 10.86 11.61
C GLN A 63 -11.79 10.48 10.14
N GLU A 64 -12.42 9.34 9.89
CA GLU A 64 -12.64 8.77 8.56
C GLU A 64 -13.33 9.75 7.60
N LEU A 65 -14.32 10.50 8.08
CA LEU A 65 -15.01 11.52 7.29
C LEU A 65 -14.04 12.59 6.79
N ASN A 66 -13.05 12.96 7.60
CA ASN A 66 -12.05 13.96 7.23
C ASN A 66 -11.06 13.39 6.24
N THR A 67 -10.60 12.15 6.43
CA THR A 67 -9.77 11.45 5.42
C THR A 67 -10.48 11.39 4.07
N THR A 68 -11.75 10.97 4.06
CA THR A 68 -12.62 10.89 2.88
C THR A 68 -12.74 12.24 2.19
N ALA A 69 -13.07 13.28 2.96
CA ALA A 69 -13.25 14.62 2.42
C ALA A 69 -11.93 15.20 1.84
N ILE A 70 -10.78 14.95 2.49
CA ILE A 70 -9.47 15.37 1.97
C ILE A 70 -9.19 14.67 0.63
N LEU A 71 -9.39 13.35 0.57
CA LEU A 71 -9.14 12.59 -0.65
C LEU A 71 -10.09 13.01 -1.79
N ASN A 72 -11.33 13.43 -1.49
CA ASN A 72 -12.32 13.82 -2.49
C ASN A 72 -12.03 15.18 -3.16
N ILE A 73 -11.37 16.10 -2.46
CA ILE A 73 -11.07 17.43 -3.01
C ILE A 73 -9.75 17.47 -3.79
N LEU A 74 -8.88 16.47 -3.64
CA LEU A 74 -7.54 16.47 -4.23
C LEU A 74 -7.53 15.96 -5.67
N THR A 75 -6.68 16.58 -6.48
CA THR A 75 -6.26 16.12 -7.82
C THR A 75 -4.74 16.21 -7.92
N LEU A 76 -4.07 15.06 -8.08
CA LEU A 76 -2.61 14.91 -7.97
C LEU A 76 -2.02 14.16 -9.19
N PRO A 77 -1.91 14.81 -10.37
CA PRO A 77 -1.58 14.15 -11.64
C PRO A 77 -0.29 13.34 -11.69
N VAL A 78 0.70 13.69 -10.88
CA VAL A 78 2.02 13.04 -10.85
C VAL A 78 2.24 12.23 -9.56
N LEU A 79 1.17 11.89 -8.85
CA LEU A 79 1.25 11.12 -7.60
C LEU A 79 1.82 9.72 -7.85
N GLU A 80 2.89 9.39 -7.14
CA GLU A 80 3.55 8.08 -7.17
C GLU A 80 3.40 7.33 -5.85
N VAL A 81 3.33 8.06 -4.73
CA VAL A 81 3.30 7.50 -3.38
C VAL A 81 2.07 7.98 -2.62
N LEU A 82 1.20 7.04 -2.22
CA LEU A 82 0.02 7.31 -1.40
C LEU A 82 0.12 6.59 -0.07
N ARG A 83 0.10 7.35 1.04
CA ARG A 83 0.10 6.80 2.39
C ARG A 83 -1.12 7.30 3.16
N VAL A 84 -1.99 6.40 3.58
CA VAL A 84 -3.22 6.76 4.30
C VAL A 84 -3.33 5.97 5.59
N LYS A 85 -3.40 6.69 6.70
CA LYS A 85 -3.83 6.20 8.00
C LYS A 85 -5.22 6.72 8.31
N ALA A 86 -6.15 5.81 8.59
CA ALA A 86 -7.54 6.17 8.86
C ALA A 86 -8.07 5.48 10.12
N ALA A 87 -9.06 6.10 10.77
CA ALA A 87 -9.73 5.49 11.91
C ALA A 87 -10.65 4.31 11.53
N GLY A 88 -11.20 4.34 10.31
CA GLY A 88 -12.13 3.38 9.73
C GLY A 88 -11.89 3.16 8.22
N ARG A 89 -12.70 2.28 7.61
CA ARG A 89 -12.59 1.84 6.20
C ARG A 89 -13.78 2.25 5.32
N ASP A 90 -14.88 2.66 5.93
CA ASP A 90 -16.14 3.00 5.27
C ASP A 90 -15.92 4.25 4.41
N ARG A 91 -16.40 4.21 3.16
CA ARG A 91 -16.23 5.26 2.13
C ARG A 91 -14.78 5.51 1.66
N LEU A 92 -13.78 5.05 2.39
CA LEU A 92 -12.38 5.26 2.03
C LEU A 92 -12.01 4.60 0.71
N ARG A 93 -12.59 3.43 0.41
CA ARG A 93 -12.44 2.76 -0.90
C ARG A 93 -12.79 3.73 -2.05
N ASP A 94 -13.98 4.32 -1.98
CA ASP A 94 -14.52 5.17 -3.04
C ASP A 94 -13.75 6.49 -3.13
N SER A 95 -13.28 7.01 -2.01
CA SER A 95 -12.41 8.19 -2.00
C SER A 95 -11.01 7.96 -2.57
N ILE A 96 -10.40 6.81 -2.29
CA ILE A 96 -9.10 6.46 -2.90
C ILE A 96 -9.29 6.27 -4.40
N ILE A 97 -10.30 5.52 -4.83
CA ILE A 97 -10.60 5.32 -6.25
C ILE A 97 -10.90 6.66 -6.93
N GLY A 98 -11.76 7.48 -6.34
CA GLY A 98 -12.06 8.81 -6.88
C GLY A 98 -10.83 9.71 -6.99
N LEU A 99 -9.88 9.65 -6.04
CA LEU A 99 -8.60 10.35 -6.16
C LEU A 99 -7.78 9.82 -7.34
N LEU A 100 -7.67 8.49 -7.49
CA LEU A 100 -6.91 7.86 -8.57
C LEU A 100 -7.52 8.21 -9.93
N ASP A 101 -8.85 8.13 -10.06
CA ASP A 101 -9.58 8.43 -11.29
C ASP A 101 -9.44 9.90 -11.69
N ARG A 102 -9.59 10.85 -10.74
CA ARG A 102 -9.42 12.28 -11.03
C ARG A 102 -7.96 12.64 -11.35
N SER A 103 -7.02 11.96 -10.71
CA SER A 103 -5.59 12.25 -10.86
C SER A 103 -5.01 11.59 -12.10
N MET A 104 -5.57 10.48 -12.60
CA MET A 104 -5.01 9.69 -13.70
C MET A 104 -3.51 9.38 -13.52
N CYS A 105 -3.09 9.21 -12.27
CA CYS A 105 -1.69 9.10 -11.89
C CYS A 105 -1.20 7.64 -11.97
N ILE A 106 0.12 7.45 -12.02
CA ILE A 106 0.75 6.13 -11.97
C ILE A 106 1.24 5.89 -10.55
N LEU A 107 0.42 5.25 -9.72
CA LEU A 107 0.80 4.93 -8.35
C LEU A 107 1.77 3.75 -8.30
N THR A 108 2.93 3.95 -7.68
CA THR A 108 3.98 2.93 -7.53
C THR A 108 4.13 2.45 -6.09
N GLU A 109 3.72 3.26 -5.10
CA GLU A 109 3.72 2.88 -3.69
C GLU A 109 2.40 3.21 -2.99
N LEU A 110 1.84 2.22 -2.30
CA LEU A 110 0.59 2.31 -1.56
C LEU A 110 0.80 1.80 -0.14
N CYS A 111 0.54 2.67 0.85
CA CYS A 111 0.61 2.34 2.26
C CYS A 111 -0.72 2.61 2.95
N LEU A 112 -1.38 1.56 3.41
CA LEU A 112 -2.67 1.64 4.07
C LEU A 112 -2.57 1.15 5.52
N ASP A 113 -2.73 2.08 6.47
CA ASP A 113 -2.85 1.80 7.90
C ASP A 113 -4.31 2.03 8.32
N ILE A 114 -5.14 1.04 7.98
CA ILE A 114 -6.59 1.11 8.14
C ILE A 114 -7.03 -0.13 8.93
N PRO A 115 -7.65 0.04 10.11
CA PRO A 115 -8.25 -1.05 10.83
C PRO A 115 -9.29 -1.77 9.96
N ASP A 116 -9.29 -3.09 10.04
CA ASP A 116 -10.36 -3.93 9.50
C ASP A 116 -10.53 -3.84 7.97
N LEU A 117 -9.48 -3.50 7.22
CA LEU A 117 -9.46 -3.56 5.75
C LEU A 117 -9.84 -4.98 5.26
N THR A 118 -10.76 -5.09 4.30
CA THR A 118 -11.26 -6.37 3.77
C THR A 118 -10.72 -6.67 2.38
N ALA A 119 -10.73 -7.96 1.99
CA ALA A 119 -10.26 -8.39 0.68
C ALA A 119 -10.98 -7.69 -0.49
N PRO A 120 -12.33 -7.59 -0.51
CA PRO A 120 -13.02 -6.92 -1.62
C PRO A 120 -12.66 -5.44 -1.76
N ILE A 121 -12.51 -4.73 -0.64
CA ILE A 121 -12.10 -3.32 -0.65
C ILE A 121 -10.69 -3.20 -1.21
N MET A 122 -9.76 -4.01 -0.71
CA MET A 122 -8.36 -3.97 -1.15
C MET A 122 -8.23 -4.31 -2.63
N ASN A 123 -8.86 -5.38 -3.09
CA ASN A 123 -8.80 -5.80 -4.49
C ASN A 123 -9.34 -4.73 -5.44
N THR A 124 -10.42 -4.04 -5.05
CA THR A 124 -10.95 -2.95 -5.86
C THR A 124 -9.93 -1.82 -6.00
N ILE A 125 -9.25 -1.44 -4.91
CA ILE A 125 -8.18 -0.42 -4.94
C ILE A 125 -7.00 -0.90 -5.80
N LEU A 126 -6.61 -2.18 -5.68
CA LEU A 126 -5.47 -2.73 -6.41
C LEU A 126 -5.71 -2.81 -7.92
N ILE A 127 -6.94 -3.08 -8.36
CA ILE A 127 -7.31 -3.04 -9.79
C ILE A 127 -7.07 -1.65 -10.39
N HIS A 128 -7.22 -0.58 -9.61
CA HIS A 128 -6.95 0.80 -10.04
C HIS A 128 -5.48 1.22 -9.89
N THR A 129 -4.61 0.32 -9.41
CA THR A 129 -3.17 0.58 -9.21
C THR A 129 -2.30 -0.52 -9.84
N PRO A 130 -2.44 -0.77 -11.15
CA PRO A 130 -1.78 -1.91 -11.81
C PRO A 130 -0.26 -1.84 -11.78
N GLN A 131 0.34 -0.64 -11.72
CA GLN A 131 1.79 -0.41 -11.72
C GLN A 131 2.41 -0.42 -10.32
N LEU A 132 1.70 -0.97 -9.32
CA LEU A 132 2.15 -0.94 -7.93
C LEU A 132 3.39 -1.81 -7.72
N VAL A 133 4.47 -1.18 -7.26
CA VAL A 133 5.76 -1.82 -6.95
C VAL A 133 5.87 -2.13 -5.46
N ARG A 134 5.34 -1.25 -4.60
CA ARG A 134 5.44 -1.37 -3.14
C ARG A 134 4.07 -1.30 -2.49
N LEU A 135 3.74 -2.31 -1.71
CA LEU A 135 2.49 -2.39 -0.96
C LEU A 135 2.78 -2.60 0.52
N ARG A 136 2.29 -1.67 1.36
CA ARG A 136 2.28 -1.82 2.82
C ARG A 136 0.86 -1.81 3.32
N ILE A 137 0.48 -2.84 4.08
CA ILE A 137 -0.83 -2.92 4.71
C ILE A 137 -0.65 -3.22 6.19
N THR A 138 -1.30 -2.39 7.02
CA THR A 138 -1.48 -2.67 8.44
C THR A 138 -2.95 -2.98 8.67
N SER A 139 -3.24 -4.23 9.04
CA SER A 139 -4.58 -4.66 9.44
C SER A 139 -4.52 -5.42 10.76
N LYS A 140 -5.52 -5.18 11.62
CA LYS A 140 -5.61 -5.88 12.91
C LYS A 140 -5.63 -7.40 12.74
N LYS A 141 -6.25 -7.92 11.67
CA LYS A 141 -6.36 -9.36 11.42
C LYS A 141 -6.57 -9.63 9.92
N LEU A 142 -5.65 -10.37 9.33
CA LEU A 142 -5.73 -10.86 7.96
C LEU A 142 -6.33 -12.27 7.92
N LEU A 143 -7.35 -12.40 7.10
CA LEU A 143 -8.03 -13.67 6.79
C LEU A 143 -7.40 -14.30 5.53
N PRO A 144 -7.56 -15.62 5.32
CA PRO A 144 -6.94 -16.32 4.19
C PRO A 144 -7.31 -15.70 2.84
N ASN A 145 -8.61 -15.43 2.64
CA ASN A 145 -9.15 -14.79 1.45
C ASN A 145 -8.63 -13.37 1.17
N PHE A 146 -7.91 -12.74 2.10
CA PHE A 146 -7.33 -11.42 1.88
C PHE A 146 -6.18 -11.44 0.85
N VAL A 147 -5.45 -12.53 0.78
CA VAL A 147 -4.27 -12.66 -0.09
C VAL A 147 -4.43 -13.73 -1.18
N GLU A 148 -5.52 -14.50 -1.15
CA GLU A 148 -5.81 -15.56 -2.13
C GLU A 148 -5.90 -15.01 -3.55
N ASP A 149 -6.57 -13.87 -3.75
CA ASP A 149 -6.71 -13.22 -5.06
C ASP A 149 -5.39 -12.61 -5.59
N TRP A 150 -4.33 -12.62 -4.78
CA TRP A 150 -3.00 -12.14 -5.19
C TRP A 150 -2.08 -13.27 -5.64
N ILE A 151 -2.51 -14.53 -5.45
CA ILE A 151 -1.80 -15.71 -5.91
C ILE A 151 -1.82 -15.70 -7.43
N TYR A 152 -0.65 -15.88 -8.01
CA TYR A 152 -0.51 -15.95 -9.45
C TYR A 152 -0.83 -17.37 -9.94
N ASP A 153 -1.74 -17.49 -10.92
CA ASP A 153 -1.98 -18.74 -11.63
C ASP A 153 -1.59 -18.61 -13.11
N PRO A 154 -0.53 -19.32 -13.57
CA PRO A 154 -0.08 -19.25 -14.95
C PRO A 154 -1.07 -19.85 -15.96
N LYS A 155 -1.99 -20.72 -15.52
CA LYS A 155 -2.97 -21.35 -16.42
C LYS A 155 -4.08 -20.40 -16.81
N THR A 156 -4.43 -19.48 -15.92
CA THR A 156 -5.56 -18.55 -16.10
C THR A 156 -5.10 -17.13 -16.39
N HIS A 157 -3.79 -16.83 -16.40
CA HIS A 157 -3.24 -15.49 -16.60
C HIS A 157 -3.78 -14.73 -17.83
N ALA A 158 -4.00 -15.43 -18.95
CA ALA A 158 -4.52 -14.81 -20.18
C ALA A 158 -5.95 -14.29 -20.00
N ASP A 159 -6.78 -14.98 -19.22
CA ASP A 159 -8.18 -14.63 -18.96
C ASP A 159 -8.32 -13.76 -17.70
N ASN A 160 -7.47 -14.00 -16.70
CA ASN A 160 -7.45 -13.36 -15.39
C ASN A 160 -6.01 -12.97 -15.02
N PRO A 161 -5.53 -11.81 -15.51
CA PRO A 161 -4.20 -11.33 -15.17
C PRO A 161 -4.06 -11.10 -13.67
N CYS A 162 -2.86 -11.34 -13.14
CA CYS A 162 -2.59 -11.08 -11.72
C CYS A 162 -2.80 -9.60 -11.41
N ILE A 163 -3.46 -9.28 -10.29
CA ILE A 163 -3.72 -7.89 -9.89
C ILE A 163 -2.42 -7.12 -9.59
N LEU A 164 -1.40 -7.82 -9.05
CA LEU A 164 -0.17 -7.23 -8.53
C LEU A 164 1.06 -7.60 -9.39
N GLN A 165 1.01 -7.33 -10.69
CA GLN A 165 2.03 -7.81 -11.64
C GLN A 165 3.43 -7.23 -11.43
N HIS A 166 3.48 -6.00 -10.91
CA HIS A 166 4.72 -5.22 -10.74
C HIS A 166 5.24 -5.23 -9.30
N LEU A 167 4.59 -5.97 -8.40
CA LEU A 167 4.90 -5.94 -6.97
C LEU A 167 6.28 -6.53 -6.66
N GLU A 168 7.17 -5.70 -6.13
CA GLU A 168 8.50 -6.08 -5.67
C GLU A 168 8.62 -6.08 -4.14
N GLN A 169 7.84 -5.28 -3.43
CA GLN A 169 7.95 -5.14 -1.98
C GLN A 169 6.58 -5.25 -1.31
N LEU A 170 6.45 -6.19 -0.38
CA LEU A 170 5.23 -6.42 0.39
C LEU A 170 5.51 -6.29 1.89
N ASP A 171 4.92 -5.31 2.54
CA ASP A 171 5.03 -5.12 3.99
C ASP A 171 3.69 -5.36 4.68
N LEU A 172 3.63 -6.48 5.40
CA LEU A 172 2.55 -6.90 6.29
C LEU A 172 3.04 -7.01 7.74
N GLY A 173 4.19 -6.43 8.07
CA GLY A 173 4.90 -6.63 9.34
C GLY A 173 4.12 -6.17 10.58
N ARG A 174 3.17 -5.26 10.40
CA ARG A 174 2.29 -4.72 11.44
C ARG A 174 0.91 -5.35 11.47
N SER A 175 0.67 -6.36 10.63
CA SER A 175 -0.60 -7.07 10.60
C SER A 175 -0.61 -8.27 11.58
N THR A 176 -1.77 -8.84 11.86
CA THR A 176 -1.84 -10.18 12.49
C THR A 176 -2.47 -11.18 11.54
N PHE A 177 -2.07 -12.44 11.62
CA PHE A 177 -2.51 -13.48 10.69
C PHE A 177 -3.30 -14.56 11.42
N THR A 178 -4.30 -15.09 10.74
CA THR A 178 -4.81 -16.43 11.04
C THR A 178 -3.85 -17.48 10.45
N PRO A 179 -3.80 -18.72 10.98
CA PRO A 179 -2.96 -19.77 10.41
C PRO A 179 -3.23 -20.04 8.92
N GLY A 180 -4.49 -19.92 8.47
CA GLY A 180 -4.83 -20.05 7.05
C GLY A 180 -4.28 -18.89 6.20
N ALA A 181 -4.27 -17.67 6.73
CA ALA A 181 -3.69 -16.51 6.04
C ALA A 181 -2.17 -16.62 5.90
N GLU A 182 -1.49 -17.24 6.87
CA GLU A 182 -0.05 -17.53 6.73
C GLU A 182 0.21 -18.52 5.57
N ILE A 183 -0.62 -19.54 5.43
CA ILE A 183 -0.51 -20.52 4.33
C ILE A 183 -0.79 -19.86 2.98
N ALA A 184 -1.86 -19.08 2.87
CA ALA A 184 -2.20 -18.36 1.65
C ALA A 184 -1.10 -17.37 1.24
N LEU A 185 -0.47 -16.68 2.21
CA LEU A 185 0.67 -15.81 1.94
C LEU A 185 1.88 -16.59 1.41
N LEU A 186 2.19 -17.76 1.99
CA LEU A 186 3.26 -18.61 1.48
C LEU A 186 2.98 -19.07 0.04
N GLN A 187 1.74 -19.45 -0.28
CA GLN A 187 1.34 -19.82 -1.64
C GLN A 187 1.46 -18.65 -2.61
N MET A 188 1.08 -17.44 -2.18
CA MET A 188 1.24 -16.21 -2.97
C MET A 188 2.72 -15.93 -3.29
N VAL A 189 3.59 -15.99 -2.28
CA VAL A 189 5.05 -15.81 -2.48
C VAL A 189 5.60 -16.91 -3.39
N GLN A 190 5.23 -18.17 -3.13
CA GLN A 190 5.66 -19.33 -3.92
C GLN A 190 5.27 -19.17 -5.39
N SER A 191 4.02 -18.76 -5.68
CA SER A 191 3.53 -18.57 -7.05
C SER A 191 4.30 -17.51 -7.84
N ARG A 192 4.99 -16.60 -7.13
CA ARG A 192 5.83 -15.53 -7.72
C ARG A 192 7.31 -15.89 -7.75
N TRP A 193 7.70 -16.91 -6.99
CA TRP A 193 9.09 -17.30 -6.80
C TRP A 193 9.46 -18.54 -7.62
N GLU A 194 8.60 -19.55 -7.62
CA GLU A 194 8.76 -20.78 -8.38
C GLU A 194 8.21 -20.60 -9.80
N ILE A 195 9.10 -20.46 -10.77
CA ILE A 195 8.75 -20.44 -12.19
C ILE A 195 8.57 -21.89 -12.65
N PRO A 196 7.44 -22.29 -13.24
CA PRO A 196 7.27 -23.64 -13.75
C PRO A 196 8.32 -23.95 -14.82
N GLU A 197 9.09 -25.03 -14.64
CA GLU A 197 10.20 -25.47 -15.52
C GLU A 197 9.83 -25.62 -17.01
N LYS A 198 8.53 -25.64 -17.35
CA LYS A 198 8.00 -25.91 -18.69
C LYS A 198 7.44 -24.67 -19.41
N MET A 199 7.55 -23.48 -18.85
CA MET A 199 6.96 -22.27 -19.43
C MET A 199 8.01 -21.16 -19.62
N THR A 200 8.01 -20.53 -20.80
CA THR A 200 8.94 -19.45 -21.17
C THR A 200 8.80 -18.25 -20.23
N VAL A 201 9.93 -17.90 -19.60
CA VAL A 201 10.17 -16.90 -18.55
C VAL A 201 9.65 -15.48 -18.89
N GLU A 202 9.43 -15.16 -20.16
CA GLU A 202 9.37 -13.79 -20.67
C GLU A 202 8.00 -13.08 -20.59
N LYS A 203 6.92 -13.70 -20.07
CA LYS A 203 5.55 -13.17 -20.28
C LYS A 203 4.70 -12.86 -19.03
N TYR A 204 5.18 -13.08 -17.81
CA TYR A 204 4.26 -13.29 -16.68
C TYR A 204 4.16 -12.18 -15.63
N PHE A 205 5.20 -11.37 -15.49
CA PHE A 205 5.24 -10.29 -14.50
C PHE A 205 5.72 -9.02 -15.19
N GLY A 206 5.02 -7.92 -14.95
CA GLY A 206 5.27 -6.65 -15.64
C GLY A 206 6.63 -6.10 -15.23
N GLY A 207 7.62 -6.18 -16.10
CA GLY A 207 8.90 -5.50 -16.00
C GLY A 207 9.04 -4.47 -17.12
N PRO A 208 10.02 -3.55 -17.05
CA PRO A 208 10.39 -2.76 -18.21
C PRO A 208 10.64 -3.71 -19.39
N ALA A 209 10.03 -3.40 -20.53
CA ALA A 209 9.71 -4.29 -21.67
C ALA A 209 10.88 -5.03 -22.35
N VAL A 210 12.05 -5.12 -21.74
CA VAL A 210 13.26 -5.68 -22.34
C VAL A 210 13.94 -6.72 -21.43
N HIS A 211 13.75 -6.70 -20.11
CA HIS A 211 14.41 -7.66 -19.22
C HIS A 211 13.60 -7.99 -17.97
N SER A 212 13.62 -9.28 -17.62
CA SER A 212 13.37 -9.85 -16.30
C SER A 212 11.93 -9.88 -15.79
N ILE A 213 11.53 -11.09 -15.40
CA ILE A 213 10.42 -11.34 -14.47
C ILE A 213 10.57 -10.41 -13.27
N VAL A 214 9.56 -9.59 -12.98
CA VAL A 214 9.48 -8.86 -11.72
C VAL A 214 9.15 -9.84 -10.61
N ARG A 215 10.19 -10.21 -9.85
CA ARG A 215 10.08 -11.06 -8.66
C ARG A 215 9.85 -10.19 -7.43
N LEU A 216 9.13 -10.73 -6.46
CA LEU A 216 9.06 -10.16 -5.12
C LEU A 216 10.48 -10.12 -4.54
N ARG A 217 11.04 -8.95 -4.28
CA ARG A 217 12.41 -8.77 -3.74
C ARG A 217 12.43 -8.73 -2.22
N SER A 218 11.37 -8.19 -1.63
CA SER A 218 11.30 -8.00 -0.19
C SER A 218 9.91 -8.32 0.35
N ILE A 219 9.88 -9.06 1.46
CA ILE A 219 8.67 -9.30 2.23
C ILE A 219 8.92 -9.01 3.72
N GLN A 220 8.06 -8.20 4.31
CA GLN A 220 8.04 -7.96 5.74
C GLN A 220 6.80 -8.61 6.36
N VAL A 221 7.00 -9.53 7.29
CA VAL A 221 5.94 -10.30 7.97
C VAL A 221 6.02 -10.16 9.49
N PRO A 222 4.94 -10.37 10.24
CA PRO A 222 4.96 -10.24 11.70
C PRO A 222 5.91 -11.25 12.35
N TYR A 223 6.46 -10.92 13.52
CA TYR A 223 7.39 -11.82 14.23
C TYR A 223 6.80 -13.23 14.48
N LYS A 224 5.50 -13.33 14.78
CA LYS A 224 4.82 -14.61 15.01
C LYS A 224 4.85 -15.55 13.79
N PHE A 225 5.09 -15.02 12.60
CA PHE A 225 5.32 -15.80 11.37
C PHE A 225 6.56 -16.71 11.49
N GLN A 226 7.52 -16.41 12.37
CA GLN A 226 8.64 -17.31 12.69
C GLN A 226 8.24 -18.55 13.53
N ARG A 227 7.03 -18.58 14.10
CA ARG A 227 6.54 -19.73 14.88
C ARG A 227 5.83 -20.78 14.02
N THR A 228 5.91 -20.63 12.71
CA THR A 228 5.40 -21.55 11.69
C THR A 228 6.02 -22.95 11.77
N LYS A 229 5.37 -23.92 11.13
CA LYS A 229 5.79 -25.34 11.10
C LYS A 229 7.19 -25.48 10.52
N ARG A 230 7.90 -26.57 10.88
CA ARG A 230 9.27 -26.86 10.39
C ARG A 230 9.39 -26.83 8.86
N SER A 231 8.38 -27.30 8.13
CA SER A 231 8.32 -27.24 6.66
C SER A 231 8.32 -25.81 6.11
N GLN A 232 7.58 -24.90 6.75
CA GLN A 232 7.49 -23.49 6.38
C GLN A 232 8.81 -22.76 6.70
N LYS A 233 9.51 -23.12 7.78
CA LYS A 233 10.85 -22.57 8.03
C LYS A 233 11.87 -22.99 6.97
N LYS A 234 11.76 -24.22 6.46
CA LYS A 234 12.64 -24.72 5.39
C LYS A 234 12.45 -23.91 4.12
N ILE A 235 11.21 -23.65 3.70
CA ILE A 235 10.94 -22.89 2.47
C ILE A 235 11.41 -21.42 2.58
N LEU A 236 11.20 -20.78 3.74
CA LEU A 236 11.68 -19.41 3.98
C LEU A 236 13.22 -19.30 3.92
N ARG A 237 13.94 -20.33 4.38
CA ARG A 237 15.41 -20.37 4.26
C ARG A 237 15.86 -20.47 2.81
N VAL A 238 15.23 -21.36 2.03
CA VAL A 238 15.52 -21.52 0.60
C VAL A 238 15.32 -20.19 -0.13
N TRP A 239 14.16 -19.53 0.05
CA TRP A 239 13.92 -18.25 -0.61
C TRP A 239 14.91 -17.16 -0.19
N LYS A 240 15.30 -17.12 1.10
CA LYS A 240 16.32 -16.18 1.58
C LYS A 240 17.69 -16.45 0.95
N GLU A 241 18.09 -17.71 0.83
CA GLU A 241 19.34 -18.11 0.16
C GLU A 241 19.33 -17.77 -1.34
N GLU A 242 18.16 -17.86 -1.98
CA GLU A 242 17.94 -17.50 -3.39
C GLU A 242 17.76 -15.98 -3.62
N GLY A 243 17.83 -15.15 -2.57
CA GLY A 243 17.90 -13.70 -2.66
C GLY A 243 16.64 -12.93 -2.24
N LEU A 244 15.61 -13.59 -1.69
CA LEU A 244 14.44 -12.90 -1.12
C LEU A 244 14.81 -12.23 0.21
N GLU A 245 14.64 -10.92 0.30
CA GLU A 245 14.80 -10.20 1.57
C GLU A 245 13.58 -10.44 2.47
N ILE A 246 13.76 -11.21 3.54
CA ILE A 246 12.68 -11.49 4.50
C ILE A 246 12.96 -10.72 5.79
N GLN A 247 12.12 -9.72 6.06
CA GLN A 247 12.14 -8.94 7.29
C GLN A 247 11.03 -9.41 8.22
N PHE A 248 11.33 -9.48 9.52
CA PHE A 248 10.33 -9.79 10.54
C PHE A 248 10.01 -8.54 11.33
N GLY A 249 8.73 -8.34 11.65
CA GLY A 249 8.24 -7.18 12.38
C GLY A 249 8.96 -6.94 13.72
N PRO A 250 8.79 -5.74 14.30
CA PRO A 250 9.48 -5.32 15.53
C PRO A 250 9.28 -6.33 16.67
N GLY A 251 10.37 -6.64 17.38
CA GLY A 251 10.44 -7.72 18.38
C GLY A 251 11.11 -9.01 17.89
N SER A 252 11.52 -9.06 16.62
CA SER A 252 12.32 -10.14 16.07
C SER A 252 13.83 -9.89 16.31
N GLN A 253 14.43 -10.63 17.24
CA GLN A 253 15.88 -10.84 17.19
C GLN A 253 16.13 -12.01 16.24
N ASN A 254 16.84 -11.74 15.15
CA ASN A 254 17.20 -12.66 14.07
C ASN A 254 17.42 -14.11 14.54
N ARG A 255 16.47 -15.00 14.21
CA ARG A 255 16.62 -16.46 14.30
C ARG A 255 15.95 -17.12 13.09
N LEU A 256 16.51 -16.90 11.90
CA LEU A 256 16.30 -17.78 10.74
C LEU A 256 17.60 -18.51 10.43
#